data_AF-A0A8T6DNG7-F1
#
_entry.id   AF-A0A8T6DNG7-F1
#
_cell.length_a   1.000
_cell.length_b   1.000
_cell.length_c   1.000
_cell.angle_alpha   90.00
_cell.angle_beta   90.00
_cell.angle_gamma   90.00
#
_symmetry.space_group_name_H-M   'P 1'
#
loop_
_entity.id
_entity.type
_entity.pdbx_description
1 polymer ?
#
loop_
_entity_poly.entity_id
_entity_poly.type
_entity_poly.pdbx_seq_one_letter_code
_entity_poly.pdbx_strand_id
1 'polypeptide(L)'
;MQTHCPHLNLLTREKGNLKSPSYDANGVREMPEAPELEVVKDFLADNLVGVSVESATVMKPSVLRSLCGDVAEDLPGRAFESVCRRGKFILLGLTGGRMLSINPMLTGALQYCSPKQRVYKRTCLRFALSNGKELRYIDDKQMGLVHYVGEGQIGVISRLHEQGPDVLDDFTFDEFQQRLKRFHGEIKGVLTRGRVISGIGNAWVDEILFAAQIYPFRKRKALSEDELRRLFEHSRKVVETAIPLVRERIGDDVHLKARDFLQVHNRGGEPCPRCGNSISQITANKRITSYCRRCQPGMLLRN
;
A
#
# COMPACT_ATOMS: atom_id res chain seq x y z
N MET A 1 -58.92 -5.11 -25.92
CA MET A 1 -57.96 -5.21 -27.04
C MET A 1 -56.57 -5.05 -26.44
N GLN A 2 -55.96 -6.15 -25.98
CA GLN A 2 -54.91 -6.90 -26.71
C GLN A 2 -53.69 -6.00 -27.02
N THR A 3 -52.67 -5.99 -26.15
CA THR A 3 -51.44 -6.84 -26.19
C THR A 3 -50.52 -6.55 -27.38
N HIS A 4 -49.32 -5.99 -27.12
CA HIS A 4 -48.05 -6.73 -27.22
C HIS A 4 -46.81 -5.87 -26.94
N CYS A 5 -45.97 -6.37 -26.03
CA CYS A 5 -44.52 -6.10 -25.99
C CYS A 5 -43.83 -6.65 -27.25
N PRO A 6 -42.68 -6.08 -27.65
CA PRO A 6 -41.64 -6.82 -28.33
C PRO A 6 -40.40 -7.01 -27.44
N HIS A 7 -40.18 -8.28 -27.11
CA HIS A 7 -38.92 -9.02 -27.04
C HIS A 7 -37.63 -8.34 -26.54
N LEU A 8 -37.31 -8.72 -25.29
CA LEU A 8 -36.03 -9.27 -24.84
C LEU A 8 -35.13 -9.77 -25.99
N ASN A 9 -33.97 -9.14 -26.16
CA ASN A 9 -32.79 -9.80 -26.71
C ASN A 9 -31.76 -9.94 -25.60
N LEU A 10 -31.64 -11.18 -25.13
CA LEU A 10 -30.59 -11.68 -24.26
C LEU A 10 -29.25 -11.50 -24.98
N LEU A 11 -28.55 -10.40 -24.71
CA LEU A 11 -27.11 -10.36 -24.88
C LEU A 11 -26.52 -11.23 -23.79
N THR A 12 -26.16 -12.44 -24.19
CA THR A 12 -25.26 -13.33 -23.47
C THR A 12 -24.12 -12.51 -22.88
N ARG A 13 -24.07 -12.46 -21.54
CA ARG A 13 -22.85 -12.09 -20.81
C ARG A 13 -21.77 -13.08 -21.25
N GLU A 14 -21.00 -12.71 -22.26
CA GLU A 14 -19.68 -13.28 -22.41
C GLU A 14 -18.96 -13.07 -21.09
N LYS A 15 -18.60 -14.17 -20.44
CA LYS A 15 -17.72 -14.19 -19.29
C LYS A 15 -16.37 -13.68 -19.78
N GLY A 16 -16.24 -12.36 -19.88
CA GLY A 16 -14.97 -11.69 -19.96
C GLY A 16 -14.15 -12.19 -18.79
N ASN A 17 -13.10 -12.94 -19.10
CA ASN A 17 -12.08 -13.38 -18.16
C ASN A 17 -11.68 -12.16 -17.33
N LEU A 18 -12.17 -12.08 -16.09
CA LEU A 18 -11.62 -11.20 -15.07
C LEU A 18 -10.15 -11.63 -14.96
N LYS A 19 -9.28 -10.86 -15.62
CA LYS A 19 -7.84 -11.04 -15.51
C LYS A 19 -7.53 -11.07 -14.02
N SER A 20 -6.80 -12.10 -13.64
CA SER A 20 -6.43 -12.41 -12.26
C SER A 20 -5.86 -11.17 -11.54
N PRO A 21 -6.00 -11.10 -10.20
CA PRO A 21 -5.40 -10.05 -9.38
C PRO A 21 -3.94 -9.85 -9.81
N SER A 22 -3.56 -8.63 -10.17
CA SER A 22 -2.26 -8.38 -10.81
C SER A 22 -1.12 -9.10 -10.05
N TYR A 23 -0.61 -10.14 -10.68
CA TYR A 23 0.62 -10.80 -10.29
C TYR A 23 1.72 -10.03 -11.02
N ASP A 24 2.80 -9.67 -10.33
CA ASP A 24 4.02 -9.34 -11.07
C ASP A 24 4.45 -10.58 -11.90
N ALA A 25 5.37 -10.40 -12.85
CA ALA A 25 5.86 -11.50 -13.70
C ALA A 25 6.43 -12.71 -12.92
N ASN A 26 6.60 -12.60 -11.59
CA ASN A 26 7.12 -13.63 -10.70
C ASN A 26 6.08 -14.17 -9.69
N GLY A 27 4.81 -13.78 -9.79
CA GLY A 27 3.76 -14.24 -8.89
C GLY A 27 3.80 -13.66 -7.46
N VAL A 28 4.62 -12.63 -7.21
CA VAL A 28 4.75 -11.99 -5.90
C VAL A 28 3.76 -10.83 -5.81
N ARG A 29 2.87 -10.88 -4.80
CA ARG A 29 2.11 -9.70 -4.40
C ARG A 29 3.07 -8.73 -3.73
N GLU A 30 3.35 -7.62 -4.38
CA GLU A 30 4.16 -6.55 -3.78
C GLU A 30 3.45 -5.91 -2.58
N MET A 31 4.23 -5.30 -1.69
CA MET A 31 3.71 -4.59 -0.51
C MET A 31 2.76 -3.46 -0.93
N PRO A 32 1.55 -3.30 -0.36
CA PRO A 32 0.75 -2.11 -0.58
C PRO A 32 1.45 -0.89 0.05
N GLU A 33 1.42 0.22 -0.68
CA GLU A 33 2.09 1.46 -0.33
C GLU A 33 1.04 2.59 -0.18
N ALA A 34 1.44 3.86 -0.10
CA ALA A 34 0.52 4.96 0.23
C ALA A 34 -0.74 5.03 -0.65
N PRO A 35 -0.68 4.98 -1.99
CA PRO A 35 -1.89 5.04 -2.82
C PRO A 35 -2.88 3.92 -2.54
N GLU A 36 -2.40 2.68 -2.45
CA GLU A 36 -3.28 1.54 -2.16
C GLU A 36 -3.87 1.61 -0.75
N LEU A 37 -3.04 1.95 0.23
CA LEU A 37 -3.46 2.01 1.63
C LEU A 37 -4.40 3.19 1.92
N GLU A 38 -4.30 4.30 1.18
CA GLU A 38 -5.24 5.42 1.33
C GLU A 38 -6.65 5.01 0.90
N VAL A 39 -6.77 4.30 -0.24
CA VAL A 39 -8.05 3.77 -0.71
C VAL A 39 -8.60 2.72 0.26
N VAL A 40 -7.74 1.82 0.78
CA VAL A 40 -8.14 0.86 1.81
C VAL A 40 -8.63 1.58 3.07
N LYS A 41 -7.95 2.65 3.51
CA LYS A 41 -8.33 3.45 4.68
C LYS A 41 -9.71 4.08 4.48
N ASP A 42 -9.96 4.74 3.35
CA ASP A 42 -11.26 5.35 3.03
C ASP A 42 -12.39 4.30 3.07
N PHE A 43 -12.20 3.19 2.34
CA PHE A 43 -13.20 2.12 2.29
C PHE A 43 -13.50 1.54 3.68
N LEU A 44 -12.46 1.27 4.48
CA LEU A 44 -12.65 0.73 5.81
C LEU A 44 -13.30 1.74 6.76
N ALA A 45 -13.01 3.04 6.63
CA ALA A 45 -13.68 4.07 7.41
C ALA A 45 -15.20 4.04 7.16
N ASP A 46 -15.61 3.97 5.89
CA ASP A 46 -17.02 3.94 5.48
C ASP A 46 -17.75 2.67 5.94
N ASN A 47 -17.04 1.55 6.10
CA ASN A 47 -17.63 0.24 6.34
C ASN A 47 -17.44 -0.32 7.76
N LEU A 48 -16.53 0.25 8.56
CA LEU A 48 -16.20 -0.25 9.90
C LEU A 48 -16.57 0.71 11.03
N VAL A 49 -16.52 2.04 10.84
CA VAL A 49 -16.78 2.97 11.96
C VAL A 49 -18.20 2.76 12.51
N GLY A 50 -18.30 2.59 13.82
CA GLY A 50 -19.54 2.25 14.52
C GLY A 50 -19.89 0.75 14.53
N VAL A 51 -19.17 -0.09 13.77
CA VAL A 51 -19.40 -1.54 13.71
C VAL A 51 -18.63 -2.23 14.82
N SER A 52 -19.31 -3.09 15.58
CA SER A 52 -18.70 -3.92 16.62
C SER A 52 -18.15 -5.24 16.10
N VAL A 53 -17.05 -5.70 16.70
CA VAL A 53 -16.49 -7.04 16.53
C VAL A 53 -17.29 -8.01 17.39
N GLU A 54 -17.85 -9.06 16.79
CA GLU A 54 -18.60 -10.10 17.51
C GLU A 54 -17.70 -11.25 17.97
N SER A 55 -16.72 -11.60 17.15
CA SER A 55 -15.73 -12.63 17.50
C SER A 55 -14.43 -12.39 16.75
N ALA A 56 -13.33 -12.87 17.34
CA ALA A 56 -12.01 -12.81 16.76
C ALA A 56 -11.37 -14.21 16.73
N THR A 57 -10.77 -14.58 15.61
CA THR A 57 -10.08 -15.86 15.42
C THR A 57 -8.67 -15.62 14.92
N VAL A 58 -7.69 -16.11 15.68
CA VAL A 58 -6.27 -16.08 15.33
C VAL A 58 -5.90 -17.42 14.72
N MET A 59 -5.77 -17.48 13.38
CA MET A 59 -5.40 -18.70 12.67
C MET A 59 -3.87 -18.86 12.55
N LYS A 60 -3.15 -17.75 12.43
CA LYS A 60 -1.69 -17.74 12.32
C LYS A 60 -1.11 -16.67 13.27
N PRO A 61 -0.73 -17.06 14.49
CA PRO A 61 -0.30 -16.09 15.51
C PRO A 61 1.04 -15.40 15.17
N SER A 62 1.82 -15.94 14.24
CA SER A 62 3.12 -15.39 13.80
C SER A 62 3.06 -13.93 13.34
N VAL A 63 1.91 -13.46 12.82
CA VAL A 63 1.72 -12.06 12.38
C VAL A 63 1.24 -11.14 13.51
N LEU A 64 0.76 -11.69 14.63
CA LEU A 64 0.14 -10.95 15.72
C LEU A 64 1.15 -10.63 16.83
N ARG A 65 1.12 -9.40 17.32
CA ARG A 65 1.88 -8.90 18.47
C ARG A 65 0.92 -8.19 19.41
N SER A 66 0.35 -8.92 20.36
CA SER A 66 -0.55 -8.32 21.33
C SER A 66 0.22 -7.78 22.53
N LEU A 67 -0.10 -6.55 22.96
CA LEU A 67 0.54 -5.84 24.07
C LEU A 67 -0.42 -5.53 25.23
N CYS A 68 -1.72 -5.86 25.10
CA CYS A 68 -2.76 -5.47 26.06
C CYS A 68 -3.82 -6.54 26.38
N GLY A 69 -3.62 -7.80 25.97
CA GLY A 69 -4.55 -8.90 26.24
C GLY A 69 -4.59 -9.96 25.13
N ASP A 70 -5.35 -11.03 25.31
CA ASP A 70 -5.62 -11.94 24.20
C ASP A 70 -6.65 -11.30 23.24
N VAL A 71 -6.34 -11.27 21.93
CA VAL A 71 -7.21 -10.65 20.92
C VAL A 71 -8.54 -11.38 20.77
N ALA A 72 -8.56 -12.72 20.92
CA ALA A 72 -9.77 -13.51 20.81
C ALA A 72 -10.74 -13.25 21.97
N GLU A 73 -10.22 -12.88 23.13
CA GLU A 73 -11.00 -12.61 24.35
C GLU A 73 -11.35 -11.13 24.52
N ASP A 74 -10.42 -10.21 24.25
CA ASP A 74 -10.58 -8.78 24.55
C ASP A 74 -11.22 -7.97 23.41
N LEU A 75 -11.09 -8.41 22.15
CA LEU A 75 -11.62 -7.68 20.99
C LEU A 75 -13.16 -7.78 20.84
N PRO A 76 -13.82 -8.92 21.11
CA PRO A 76 -15.27 -9.04 21.02
C PRO A 76 -16.01 -7.98 21.87
N GLY A 77 -17.10 -7.45 21.31
CA GLY A 77 -17.90 -6.38 21.90
C GLY A 77 -17.37 -4.96 21.65
N ARG A 78 -16.10 -4.80 21.25
CA ARG A 78 -15.53 -3.48 20.92
C ARG A 78 -15.98 -3.01 19.55
N ALA A 79 -16.27 -1.71 19.42
CA ALA A 79 -16.64 -1.07 18.16
C ALA A 79 -15.46 -0.32 17.57
N PHE A 80 -15.34 -0.28 16.24
CA PHE A 80 -14.37 0.58 15.59
C PHE A 80 -14.80 2.05 15.68
N GLU A 81 -13.91 2.91 16.16
CA GLU A 81 -14.16 4.35 16.32
C GLU A 81 -13.46 5.17 15.23
N SER A 82 -12.36 4.66 14.69
CA SER A 82 -11.57 5.39 13.69
C SER A 82 -10.78 4.46 12.79
N VAL A 83 -10.51 4.93 11.58
CA VAL A 83 -9.61 4.30 10.62
C VAL A 83 -8.65 5.36 10.09
N CYS A 84 -7.37 5.21 10.39
CA CYS A 84 -6.31 6.13 9.97
C CYS A 84 -5.23 5.38 9.19
N ARG A 85 -4.50 6.11 8.34
CA ARG A 85 -3.27 5.61 7.72
C ARG A 85 -2.09 6.42 8.23
N ARG A 86 -0.97 5.75 8.51
CA ARG A 86 0.32 6.40 8.78
C ARG A 86 1.42 5.65 8.07
N GLY A 87 2.05 6.28 7.09
CA GLY A 87 2.99 5.66 6.18
C GLY A 87 2.39 4.42 5.53
N LYS A 88 2.92 3.26 5.91
CA LYS A 88 2.44 1.95 5.42
C LYS A 88 1.70 1.12 6.46
N PHE A 89 1.11 1.81 7.43
CA PHE A 89 0.27 1.23 8.46
C PHE A 89 -1.18 1.67 8.28
N ILE A 90 -2.10 0.73 8.49
CA ILE A 90 -3.50 1.02 8.77
C ILE A 90 -3.69 0.93 10.28
N LEU A 91 -4.31 1.93 10.87
CA LEU A 91 -4.61 2.03 12.30
C LEU A 91 -6.12 1.99 12.46
N LEU A 92 -6.62 0.96 13.15
CA LEU A 92 -8.04 0.81 13.46
C LEU A 92 -8.21 1.08 14.96
N GLY A 93 -8.75 2.24 15.31
CA GLY A 93 -9.09 2.57 16.70
C GLY A 93 -10.38 1.89 17.11
N LEU A 94 -10.45 1.37 18.33
CA LEU A 94 -11.61 0.70 18.89
C LEU A 94 -11.96 1.25 20.28
N THR A 95 -13.22 1.09 20.65
CA THR A 95 -13.75 1.50 21.96
C THR A 95 -12.92 0.93 23.11
N GLY A 96 -12.85 1.71 24.20
CA GLY A 96 -12.07 1.38 25.40
C GLY A 96 -10.55 1.51 25.18
N GLY A 97 -10.14 2.47 24.33
CA GLY A 97 -8.74 2.83 24.13
C GLY A 97 -7.91 1.71 23.51
N ARG A 98 -8.51 0.90 22.62
CA ARG A 98 -7.82 -0.20 21.95
C ARG A 98 -7.51 0.16 20.51
N MET A 99 -6.48 -0.47 19.94
CA MET A 99 -6.13 -0.24 18.55
C MET A 99 -5.49 -1.46 17.91
N LEU A 100 -5.85 -1.73 16.66
CA LEU A 100 -5.11 -2.61 15.75
C LEU A 100 -4.22 -1.76 14.84
N SER A 101 -2.91 -1.97 14.90
CA SER A 101 -1.93 -1.35 14.00
C SER A 101 -1.39 -2.40 13.03
N ILE A 102 -1.66 -2.23 11.74
CA ILE A 102 -1.46 -3.25 10.70
C ILE A 102 -0.46 -2.74 9.67
N ASN A 103 0.74 -3.34 9.66
CA ASN A 103 1.68 -3.22 8.54
C ASN A 103 1.58 -4.47 7.66
N PRO A 104 1.05 -4.37 6.42
CA PRO A 104 0.85 -5.55 5.58
C PRO A 104 2.15 -6.20 5.09
N MET A 105 3.29 -5.50 5.19
CA MET A 105 4.58 -5.96 4.68
C MET A 105 4.43 -6.47 3.23
N LEU A 106 5.07 -7.57 2.84
CA LEU A 106 5.14 -7.98 1.44
C LEU A 106 3.77 -8.39 0.86
N THR A 107 3.14 -9.45 1.37
CA THR A 107 1.93 -10.02 0.74
C THR A 107 0.66 -9.78 1.53
N GLY A 108 0.74 -9.12 2.69
CA GLY A 108 -0.41 -8.80 3.53
C GLY A 108 -1.47 -7.97 2.79
N ALA A 109 -2.73 -8.20 3.15
CA ALA A 109 -3.88 -7.40 2.74
C ALA A 109 -5.05 -7.56 3.71
N LEU A 110 -5.92 -6.55 3.76
CA LEU A 110 -7.20 -6.59 4.47
C LEU A 110 -8.30 -6.96 3.48
N GLN A 111 -9.14 -7.91 3.86
CA GLN A 111 -10.29 -8.36 3.08
C GLN A 111 -11.56 -8.13 3.90
N TYR A 112 -12.48 -7.33 3.36
CA TYR A 112 -13.83 -7.15 3.89
C TYR A 112 -14.80 -7.94 3.03
N CYS A 113 -15.52 -8.90 3.62
CA CYS A 113 -16.28 -9.87 2.81
C CYS A 113 -17.49 -10.47 3.54
N SER A 114 -18.30 -11.22 2.79
CA SER A 114 -19.36 -12.06 3.37
C SER A 114 -18.75 -13.23 4.16
N PRO A 115 -19.33 -13.62 5.31
CA PRO A 115 -18.91 -14.83 6.04
C PRO A 115 -18.96 -16.11 5.19
N LYS A 116 -19.87 -16.16 4.19
CA LYS A 116 -20.03 -17.30 3.27
C LYS A 116 -18.88 -17.42 2.27
N GLN A 117 -18.08 -16.37 2.08
CA GLN A 117 -16.95 -16.41 1.16
C GLN A 117 -15.85 -17.33 1.70
N ARG A 118 -15.36 -18.24 0.84
CA ARG A 118 -14.34 -19.24 1.17
C ARG A 118 -13.16 -18.61 1.91
N VAL A 119 -12.85 -19.16 3.08
CA VAL A 119 -11.66 -18.78 3.85
C VAL A 119 -10.41 -19.27 3.12
N TYR A 120 -9.48 -18.37 2.79
CA TYR A 120 -8.23 -18.75 2.14
C TYR A 120 -7.26 -19.40 3.13
N LYS A 121 -6.42 -20.34 2.66
CA LYS A 121 -5.32 -20.93 3.45
C LYS A 121 -4.34 -19.88 4.00
N ARG A 122 -4.25 -18.73 3.33
CA ARG A 122 -3.43 -17.58 3.72
C ARG A 122 -4.09 -16.64 4.73
N THR A 123 -5.31 -16.93 5.17
CA THR A 123 -5.98 -16.13 6.22
C THR A 123 -5.23 -16.31 7.53
N CYS A 124 -4.86 -15.21 8.16
CA CYS A 124 -4.13 -15.18 9.43
C CYS A 124 -5.03 -14.78 10.59
N LEU A 125 -5.88 -13.77 10.39
CA LEU A 125 -6.83 -13.27 11.39
C LEU A 125 -8.21 -13.13 10.75
N ARG A 126 -9.26 -13.40 11.53
CA ARG A 126 -10.66 -13.19 11.13
C ARG A 126 -11.41 -12.50 12.26
N PHE A 127 -12.20 -11.50 11.90
CA PHE A 127 -13.07 -10.79 12.81
C PHE A 127 -14.49 -10.84 12.22
N ALA A 128 -15.42 -11.49 12.93
CA ALA A 128 -16.84 -11.41 12.61
C ALA A 128 -17.37 -10.06 13.11
N LEU A 129 -18.20 -9.41 12.31
CA LEU A 129 -18.67 -8.06 12.55
C LEU A 129 -20.20 -8.03 12.70
N SER A 130 -20.68 -7.15 13.56
CA SER A 130 -22.11 -6.96 13.88
C SER A 130 -23.00 -6.55 12.70
N ASN A 131 -22.42 -6.08 11.59
CA ASN A 131 -23.13 -5.80 10.35
C ASN A 131 -23.26 -7.04 9.43
N GLY A 132 -22.95 -8.24 9.95
CA GLY A 132 -23.03 -9.50 9.20
C GLY A 132 -21.91 -9.72 8.19
N LYS A 133 -20.80 -8.97 8.30
CA LYS A 133 -19.60 -9.10 7.46
C LYS A 133 -18.43 -9.68 8.24
N GLU A 134 -17.34 -9.98 7.54
CA GLU A 134 -16.06 -10.30 8.15
C GLU A 134 -14.96 -9.36 7.67
N LEU A 135 -14.11 -8.93 8.60
CA LEU A 135 -12.80 -8.37 8.30
C LEU A 135 -11.74 -9.45 8.50
N ARG A 136 -10.94 -9.70 7.47
CA ARG A 136 -9.90 -10.72 7.47
C ARG A 136 -8.54 -10.09 7.17
N TYR A 137 -7.51 -10.50 7.89
CA TYR A 137 -6.13 -10.24 7.49
C TYR A 137 -5.57 -11.48 6.79
N ILE A 138 -5.17 -11.32 5.53
CA ILE A 138 -4.59 -12.39 4.71
C ILE A 138 -3.12 -12.10 4.44
N ASP A 139 -2.27 -13.11 4.58
CA ASP A 139 -0.83 -12.97 4.36
C ASP A 139 -0.20 -14.30 3.94
N ASP A 140 0.29 -14.35 2.69
CA ASP A 140 0.93 -15.54 2.13
C ASP A 140 2.30 -15.83 2.75
N LYS A 141 3.03 -14.79 3.17
CA LYS A 141 4.39 -14.91 3.68
C LYS A 141 4.46 -14.83 5.21
N GLN A 142 3.34 -14.49 5.85
CA GLN A 142 3.23 -14.28 7.30
C GLN A 142 4.28 -13.30 7.82
N MET A 143 4.58 -12.28 7.02
CA MET A 143 5.58 -11.26 7.36
C MET A 143 4.94 -10.01 7.96
N GLY A 144 3.63 -9.85 7.79
CA GLY A 144 2.86 -8.74 8.31
C GLY A 144 2.98 -8.60 9.80
N LEU A 145 2.82 -7.35 10.24
CA LEU A 145 2.89 -6.98 11.63
C LEU A 145 1.55 -6.39 12.04
N VAL A 146 0.75 -7.21 12.73
CA VAL A 146 -0.50 -6.79 13.35
C VAL A 146 -0.22 -6.62 14.83
N HIS A 147 -0.27 -5.39 15.32
CA HIS A 147 -0.14 -5.10 16.74
C HIS A 147 -1.53 -4.84 17.32
N TYR A 148 -1.84 -5.47 18.45
CA TYR A 148 -3.01 -5.12 19.26
C TYR A 148 -2.52 -4.42 20.52
N VAL A 149 -2.93 -3.17 20.69
CA VAL A 149 -2.37 -2.28 21.71
C VAL A 149 -3.47 -1.58 22.48
N GLY A 150 -3.20 -1.30 23.75
CA GLY A 150 -4.02 -0.46 24.60
C GLY A 150 -3.63 1.01 24.52
N GLU A 151 -4.30 1.81 25.34
CA GLU A 151 -4.12 3.25 25.42
C GLU A 151 -2.66 3.58 25.76
N GLY A 152 -2.08 4.55 25.05
CA GLY A 152 -0.69 4.97 25.23
C GLY A 152 0.38 3.99 24.71
N GLN A 153 0.02 2.76 24.31
CA GLN A 153 1.01 1.74 23.90
C GLN A 153 1.42 1.81 22.43
N ILE A 154 0.79 2.65 21.60
CA ILE A 154 1.14 2.81 20.17
C ILE A 154 2.62 3.22 19.97
N GLY A 155 3.18 4.00 20.90
CA GLY A 155 4.56 4.48 20.83
C GLY A 155 5.62 3.37 20.92
N VAL A 156 5.26 2.18 21.41
CA VAL A 156 6.15 1.02 21.50
C VAL A 156 6.45 0.42 20.12
N ILE A 157 5.63 0.71 19.10
CA ILE A 157 5.80 0.21 17.74
C ILE A 157 6.91 1.01 17.03
N SER A 158 8.16 0.60 17.22
CA SER A 158 9.35 1.28 16.69
C SER A 158 9.25 1.61 15.19
N ARG A 159 8.80 0.66 14.37
CA ARG A 159 8.64 0.84 12.91
C ARG A 159 7.62 1.91 12.51
N LEU A 160 6.68 2.26 13.39
CA LEU A 160 5.71 3.34 13.18
C LEU A 160 6.31 4.70 13.59
N HIS A 161 7.07 4.72 14.69
CA HIS A 161 7.68 5.92 15.24
C HIS A 161 8.90 6.42 14.44
N GLU A 162 9.68 5.50 13.86
CA GLU A 162 10.88 5.86 13.08
C GLU A 162 10.57 6.44 11.68
N GLN A 163 9.29 6.53 11.30
CA GLN A 163 8.89 7.02 9.99
C GLN A 163 9.05 8.54 9.88
N GLY A 164 9.43 9.00 8.69
CA GLY A 164 9.33 10.41 8.34
C GLY A 164 7.86 10.85 8.21
N PRO A 165 7.62 12.14 7.91
CA PRO A 165 6.28 12.63 7.55
C PRO A 165 5.63 11.75 6.49
N ASP A 166 4.31 11.59 6.55
CA ASP A 166 3.61 10.91 5.48
C ASP A 166 3.72 11.70 4.17
N VAL A 167 3.77 11.00 3.04
CA VAL A 167 3.83 11.64 1.72
C VAL A 167 2.59 12.49 1.41
N LEU A 168 1.45 12.19 2.04
CA LEU A 168 0.22 12.96 1.92
C LEU A 168 0.03 14.03 3.01
N ASP A 169 0.86 14.01 4.07
CA ASP A 169 0.83 15.02 5.12
C ASP A 169 1.52 16.30 4.66
N ASP A 170 1.12 17.45 5.21
CA ASP A 170 1.77 18.72 4.96
C ASP A 170 3.10 18.82 5.71
N PHE A 171 4.18 18.96 4.95
CA PHE A 171 5.53 19.26 5.46
C PHE A 171 6.29 20.07 4.42
N THR A 172 7.26 20.85 4.86
CA THR A 172 7.96 21.81 3.98
C THR A 172 9.11 21.17 3.21
N PHE A 173 9.55 21.83 2.14
CA PHE A 173 10.77 21.45 1.43
C PHE A 173 12.01 21.49 2.35
N ASP A 174 12.10 22.49 3.24
CA ASP A 174 13.22 22.60 4.17
C ASP A 174 13.26 21.44 5.15
N GLU A 175 12.10 21.04 5.66
CA GLU A 175 11.90 19.86 6.48
C GLU A 175 12.30 18.55 5.77
N PHE A 176 11.93 18.40 4.50
CA PHE A 176 12.35 17.30 3.65
C PHE A 176 13.88 17.27 3.52
N GLN A 177 14.47 18.42 3.17
CA GLN A 177 15.91 18.56 2.96
C GLN A 177 16.72 18.27 4.23
N GLN A 178 16.29 18.77 5.38
CA GLN A 178 16.94 18.51 6.67
C GLN A 178 16.92 17.02 7.05
N ARG A 179 15.80 16.32 6.82
CA ARG A 179 15.70 14.88 7.06
C ARG A 179 16.60 14.11 6.10
N LEU A 180 16.59 14.46 4.81
CA LEU A 180 17.39 13.81 3.77
C LEU A 180 18.90 13.91 4.04
N LYS A 181 19.37 15.03 4.63
CA LYS A 181 20.79 15.25 4.99
C LYS A 181 21.37 14.19 5.95
N ARG A 182 20.53 13.52 6.75
CA ARG A 182 20.93 12.49 7.73
C ARG A 182 21.24 11.13 7.10
N PHE A 183 20.94 10.94 5.81
CA PHE A 183 21.06 9.64 5.15
C PHE A 183 22.11 9.66 4.03
N HIS A 184 22.86 8.58 3.93
CA HIS A 184 23.85 8.37 2.87
C HIS A 184 23.39 7.27 1.91
N GLY A 185 23.92 7.30 0.69
CA GLY A 185 23.66 6.30 -0.34
C GLY A 185 22.92 6.85 -1.55
N GLU A 186 22.37 5.93 -2.32
CA GLU A 186 21.63 6.18 -3.57
C GLU A 186 20.23 6.66 -3.26
N ILE A 187 19.73 7.61 -4.04
CA ILE A 187 18.49 8.31 -3.73
C ILE A 187 17.30 7.34 -3.64
N LYS A 188 17.18 6.36 -4.54
CA LYS A 188 16.14 5.33 -4.46
C LYS A 188 16.20 4.60 -3.12
N GLY A 189 17.37 4.10 -2.75
CA GLY A 189 17.58 3.36 -1.51
C GLY A 189 17.30 4.19 -0.26
N VAL A 190 17.59 5.49 -0.29
CA VAL A 190 17.30 6.42 0.81
C VAL A 190 15.79 6.63 0.97
N LEU A 191 15.05 6.87 -0.12
CA LEU A 191 13.60 7.11 -0.09
C LEU A 191 12.81 5.87 0.36
N THR A 192 13.12 4.69 -0.18
CA THR A 192 12.40 3.44 0.12
C THR A 192 12.47 3.05 1.61
N ARG A 193 13.40 3.62 2.41
CA ARG A 193 13.50 3.37 3.86
C ARG A 193 12.35 3.97 4.66
N GLY A 194 11.59 4.92 4.10
CA GLY A 194 10.44 5.53 4.79
C GLY A 194 10.79 6.51 5.92
N ARG A 195 12.07 6.75 6.20
CA ARG A 195 12.54 7.63 7.30
C ARG A 195 12.70 9.10 6.89
N VAL A 196 12.85 9.38 5.60
CA VAL A 196 12.85 10.76 5.07
C VAL A 196 11.42 11.23 4.86
N ILE A 197 10.67 10.41 4.14
CA ILE A 197 9.25 10.54 3.81
C ILE A 197 8.68 9.12 3.84
N SER A 198 7.53 8.93 4.47
CA SER A 198 6.92 7.62 4.66
C SER A 198 5.84 7.34 3.61
N GLY A 199 5.26 6.14 3.63
CA GLY A 199 4.23 5.75 2.66
C GLY A 199 4.77 5.27 1.29
N ILE A 200 5.94 5.73 0.86
CA ILE A 200 6.54 5.34 -0.43
C ILE A 200 7.42 4.08 -0.28
N GLY A 201 7.28 3.11 -1.18
CA GLY A 201 8.06 1.88 -1.24
C GLY A 201 8.77 1.67 -2.57
N ASN A 202 8.84 0.43 -3.04
CA ASN A 202 9.71 0.11 -4.17
C ASN A 202 9.11 0.56 -5.50
N ALA A 203 7.79 0.35 -5.66
CA ALA A 203 7.09 0.68 -6.89
C ALA A 203 7.00 2.19 -7.08
N TRP A 204 6.49 2.90 -6.06
CA TRP A 204 6.26 4.33 -6.18
C TRP A 204 7.54 5.16 -6.20
N VAL A 205 8.66 4.68 -5.62
CA VAL A 205 9.94 5.38 -5.79
C VAL A 205 10.41 5.37 -7.24
N ASP A 206 10.19 4.30 -8.01
CA ASP A 206 10.55 4.28 -9.44
C ASP A 206 9.75 5.33 -10.22
N GLU A 207 8.43 5.38 -9.99
CA GLU A 207 7.53 6.35 -10.62
C GLU A 207 7.87 7.80 -10.26
N ILE A 208 8.15 8.06 -8.98
CA ILE A 208 8.52 9.39 -8.48
C ILE A 208 9.84 9.86 -9.10
N LEU A 209 10.86 8.99 -9.11
CA LEU A 209 12.15 9.33 -9.70
C LEU A 209 12.06 9.51 -11.22
N PHE A 210 11.19 8.75 -11.90
CA PHE A 210 10.91 8.96 -13.31
C PHE A 210 10.22 10.29 -13.58
N ALA A 211 9.21 10.64 -12.79
CA ALA A 211 8.51 11.93 -12.88
C ALA A 211 9.47 13.10 -12.64
N ALA A 212 10.32 13.00 -11.61
CA ALA A 212 11.34 13.99 -11.26
C ALA A 212 12.58 13.99 -12.20
N GLN A 213 12.67 13.02 -13.13
CA GLN A 213 13.78 12.83 -14.06
C GLN A 213 15.13 12.62 -13.34
N ILE A 214 15.12 11.89 -12.22
CA ILE A 214 16.31 11.61 -11.41
C ILE A 214 16.73 10.16 -11.60
N TYR A 215 18.01 9.95 -11.87
CA TYR A 215 18.61 8.62 -11.95
C TYR A 215 18.60 7.90 -10.59
N PRO A 216 18.03 6.68 -10.48
CA PRO A 216 17.80 6.04 -9.17
C PRO A 216 19.07 5.72 -8.38
N PHE A 217 20.21 5.52 -9.06
CA PHE A 217 21.51 5.23 -8.43
C PHE A 217 22.35 6.49 -8.17
N ARG A 218 21.80 7.68 -8.42
CA ARG A 218 22.49 8.93 -8.07
C ARG A 218 22.63 9.01 -6.57
N LYS A 219 23.84 9.31 -6.08
CA LYS A 219 24.07 9.51 -4.64
C LYS A 219 23.30 10.75 -4.19
N ARG A 220 22.63 10.67 -3.05
CA ARG A 220 21.85 11.78 -2.47
C ARG A 220 22.62 13.10 -2.46
N LYS A 221 23.91 13.06 -2.09
CA LYS A 221 24.79 14.25 -2.00
C LYS A 221 25.10 14.92 -3.34
N ALA A 222 24.85 14.23 -4.46
CA ALA A 222 25.12 14.72 -5.80
C ALA A 222 23.88 15.31 -6.48
N LEU A 223 22.76 15.41 -5.76
CA LEU A 223 21.55 16.07 -6.24
C LEU A 223 21.65 17.57 -5.98
N SER A 224 21.34 18.38 -6.99
CA SER A 224 21.20 19.83 -6.82
C SER A 224 19.93 20.18 -6.03
N GLU A 225 19.83 21.41 -5.54
CA GLU A 225 18.61 21.88 -4.86
C GLU A 225 17.39 21.79 -5.77
N ASP A 226 17.52 22.17 -7.05
CA ASP A 226 16.43 22.06 -8.03
C ASP A 226 15.97 20.61 -8.23
N GLU A 227 16.91 19.65 -8.23
CA GLU A 227 16.57 18.22 -8.29
C GLU A 227 15.84 17.78 -7.03
N LEU A 228 16.25 18.26 -5.86
CA LEU A 228 15.57 17.97 -4.60
C LEU A 228 14.16 18.58 -4.54
N ARG A 229 13.97 19.79 -5.07
CA ARG A 229 12.66 20.45 -5.15
C ARG A 229 11.71 19.66 -6.06
N ARG A 230 12.15 19.31 -7.27
CA ARG A 230 11.38 18.43 -8.16
C ARG A 230 11.05 17.09 -7.52
N LEU A 231 12.01 16.48 -6.83
CA LEU A 231 11.79 15.22 -6.14
C LEU A 231 10.70 15.35 -5.07
N PHE A 232 10.77 16.39 -4.25
CA PHE A 232 9.80 16.67 -3.19
C PHE A 232 8.39 16.88 -3.78
N GLU A 233 8.26 17.75 -4.79
CA GLU A 233 7.00 18.03 -5.49
C GLU A 233 6.40 16.77 -6.13
N HIS A 234 7.20 16.00 -6.86
CA HIS A 234 6.73 14.80 -7.53
C HIS A 234 6.44 13.65 -6.56
N SER A 235 7.03 13.63 -5.37
CA SER A 235 6.74 12.61 -4.35
C SER A 235 5.26 12.61 -3.96
N ARG A 236 4.71 13.80 -3.69
CA ARG A 236 3.30 13.97 -3.38
C ARG A 236 2.42 13.81 -4.61
N LYS A 237 2.75 14.52 -5.69
CA LYS A 237 1.91 14.58 -6.90
C LYS A 237 1.65 13.20 -7.53
N VAL A 238 2.66 12.34 -7.58
CA VAL A 238 2.51 10.98 -8.14
C VAL A 238 1.56 10.13 -7.30
N VAL A 239 1.68 10.21 -5.96
CA VAL A 239 0.80 9.47 -5.03
C VAL A 239 -0.63 9.97 -5.15
N GLU A 240 -0.85 11.29 -5.11
CA GLU A 240 -2.18 11.89 -5.23
C GLU A 240 -2.86 11.55 -6.57
N THR A 241 -2.10 11.56 -7.67
CA THR A 241 -2.62 11.18 -9.00
C THR A 241 -2.98 9.69 -9.08
N ALA A 242 -2.29 8.84 -8.33
CA ALA A 242 -2.50 7.40 -8.34
C ALA A 242 -3.74 6.96 -7.56
N ILE A 243 -4.07 7.62 -6.45
CA ILE A 243 -5.21 7.26 -5.57
C ILE A 243 -6.52 7.04 -6.35
N PRO A 244 -7.01 7.96 -7.21
CA PRO A 244 -8.25 7.76 -7.94
C PRO A 244 -8.18 6.57 -8.91
N LEU A 245 -7.03 6.34 -9.56
CA LEU A 245 -6.82 5.21 -10.47
C LEU A 245 -6.83 3.87 -9.71
N VAL A 246 -6.22 3.83 -8.52
CA VAL A 246 -6.28 2.66 -7.65
C VAL A 246 -7.72 2.40 -7.23
N ARG A 247 -8.44 3.43 -6.78
CA ARG A 247 -9.84 3.34 -6.35
C ARG A 247 -10.73 2.75 -7.45
N GLU A 248 -10.60 3.26 -8.67
CA GLU A 248 -11.33 2.74 -9.84
C GLU A 248 -11.04 1.26 -10.09
N ARG A 249 -9.76 0.84 -9.98
CA ARG A 249 -9.36 -0.53 -10.32
C ARG A 249 -9.67 -1.57 -9.27
N ILE A 250 -9.63 -1.22 -7.98
CA ILE A 250 -9.89 -2.19 -6.91
C ILE A 250 -11.37 -2.23 -6.53
N GLY A 251 -12.13 -1.14 -6.73
CA GLY A 251 -13.52 -1.05 -6.29
C GLY A 251 -13.68 -1.44 -4.82
N ASP A 252 -14.60 -2.36 -4.55
CA ASP A 252 -14.86 -2.87 -3.19
C ASP A 252 -13.90 -3.99 -2.77
N ASP A 253 -13.11 -4.53 -3.70
CA ASP A 253 -12.15 -5.60 -3.46
C ASP A 253 -10.82 -5.04 -2.91
N VAL A 254 -10.88 -4.39 -1.75
CA VAL A 254 -9.75 -3.71 -1.08
C VAL A 254 -8.51 -4.56 -0.78
N HIS A 255 -8.63 -5.89 -0.93
CA HIS A 255 -7.53 -6.82 -0.79
C HIS A 255 -6.69 -6.98 -2.08
N LEU A 256 -7.15 -6.41 -3.19
CA LEU A 256 -6.44 -6.36 -4.47
C LEU A 256 -5.43 -5.21 -4.49
N LYS A 257 -4.41 -5.37 -5.33
CA LYS A 257 -3.36 -4.37 -5.55
C LYS A 257 -3.34 -4.10 -7.05
N ALA A 258 -3.70 -2.90 -7.47
CA ALA A 258 -3.73 -2.51 -8.87
C ALA A 258 -2.48 -1.68 -9.21
N ARG A 259 -1.62 -2.21 -10.09
CA ARG A 259 -0.36 -1.56 -10.50
C ARG A 259 -0.08 -1.66 -11.99
N ASP A 260 -1.03 -2.14 -12.77
CA ASP A 260 -0.91 -2.28 -14.23
C ASP A 260 -0.92 -0.93 -14.97
N PHE A 261 -1.14 0.20 -14.28
CA PHE A 261 -1.07 1.57 -14.83
C PHE A 261 0.25 2.28 -14.54
N LEU A 262 1.14 1.71 -13.73
CA LEU A 262 2.44 2.33 -13.45
C LEU A 262 3.19 2.57 -14.75
N GLN A 263 4.01 3.63 -14.85
CA GLN A 263 4.63 4.05 -16.11
C GLN A 263 5.96 3.39 -16.39
N VAL A 264 6.73 3.05 -15.34
CA VAL A 264 8.07 2.48 -15.46
C VAL A 264 8.28 1.26 -14.60
N HIS A 265 7.66 1.19 -13.43
CA HIS A 265 7.88 0.09 -12.50
C HIS A 265 7.46 -1.25 -13.09
N ASN A 266 8.32 -2.27 -12.99
CA ASN A 266 8.14 -3.60 -13.59
C ASN A 266 7.89 -3.62 -15.12
N ARG A 267 8.25 -2.53 -15.84
CA ARG A 267 8.12 -2.43 -17.30
C ARG A 267 9.43 -2.56 -18.06
N GLY A 268 10.39 -3.34 -17.56
CA GLY A 268 11.66 -3.57 -18.23
C GLY A 268 11.47 -4.03 -19.68
N GLY A 269 12.17 -3.40 -20.62
CA GLY A 269 12.06 -3.69 -22.05
C GLY A 269 10.98 -2.87 -22.78
N GLU A 270 9.91 -2.46 -22.11
CA GLU A 270 8.82 -1.69 -22.71
C GLU A 270 9.26 -0.27 -23.13
N PRO A 271 8.59 0.37 -24.11
CA PRO A 271 8.90 1.73 -24.51
C PRO A 271 8.55 2.74 -23.41
N CYS A 272 9.48 3.63 -23.09
CA CYS A 272 9.26 4.72 -22.15
C CYS A 272 8.13 5.63 -22.64
N PRO A 273 7.11 5.93 -21.81
CA PRO A 273 5.96 6.74 -22.23
C PRO A 273 6.31 8.20 -22.54
N ARG A 274 7.49 8.69 -22.11
CA ARG A 274 7.95 10.05 -22.39
C ARG A 274 8.78 10.18 -23.67
N CYS A 275 9.64 9.19 -23.97
CA CYS A 275 10.64 9.33 -25.04
C CYS A 275 10.78 8.13 -25.99
N GLY A 276 9.99 7.09 -25.79
CA GLY A 276 10.00 5.86 -26.60
C GLY A 276 11.20 4.92 -26.35
N ASN A 277 12.26 5.37 -25.67
CA ASN A 277 13.41 4.51 -25.39
C ASN A 277 13.03 3.34 -24.47
N SER A 278 13.62 2.17 -24.67
CA SER A 278 13.37 1.00 -23.82
C SER A 278 13.68 1.29 -22.34
N ILE A 279 12.75 0.91 -21.46
CA ILE A 279 12.89 1.02 -20.01
C ILE A 279 13.94 0.00 -19.54
N SER A 280 14.94 0.49 -18.80
CA SER A 280 15.93 -0.37 -18.15
C SER A 280 15.35 -0.92 -16.86
N GLN A 281 15.59 -2.20 -16.61
CA GLN A 281 15.22 -2.85 -15.37
C GLN A 281 16.42 -3.63 -14.84
N ILE A 282 16.75 -3.40 -13.57
CA ILE A 282 17.78 -4.16 -12.87
C ILE A 282 17.24 -4.70 -11.55
N THR A 283 17.71 -5.87 -11.16
CA THR A 283 17.39 -6.47 -9.86
C THR A 283 18.65 -6.49 -9.02
N ALA A 284 18.69 -5.64 -8.00
CA ALA A 284 19.78 -5.60 -7.03
C ALA A 284 19.20 -5.77 -5.61
N ASN A 285 19.85 -6.57 -4.77
CA ASN A 285 19.42 -6.83 -3.39
C ASN A 285 17.93 -7.24 -3.27
N LYS A 286 17.45 -8.08 -4.20
CA LYS A 286 16.04 -8.53 -4.29
C LYS A 286 15.03 -7.38 -4.48
N ARG A 287 15.46 -6.23 -5.00
CA ARG A 287 14.59 -5.11 -5.37
C ARG A 287 14.73 -4.82 -6.86
N ILE A 288 13.60 -4.87 -7.55
CA ILE A 288 13.52 -4.45 -8.94
C ILE A 288 13.59 -2.92 -8.98
N THR A 289 14.38 -2.40 -9.90
CA THR A 289 14.50 -0.97 -10.19
C THR A 289 14.34 -0.74 -11.67
N SER A 290 13.28 -0.03 -12.02
CA SER A 290 12.95 0.29 -13.40
C SER A 290 13.06 1.80 -13.65
N TYR A 291 13.72 2.18 -14.75
CA TYR A 291 14.00 3.58 -15.07
C TYR A 291 14.31 3.76 -16.56
N CYS A 292 14.13 4.97 -17.09
CA CYS A 292 14.48 5.28 -18.48
C CYS A 292 15.85 5.98 -18.54
N ARG A 293 16.87 5.36 -19.16
CA ARG A 293 18.22 5.95 -19.28
C ARG A 293 18.26 7.30 -20.02
N ARG A 294 17.31 7.53 -20.93
CA ARG A 294 17.22 8.79 -21.67
C ARG A 294 16.56 9.90 -20.85
N CYS A 295 15.49 9.60 -20.13
CA CYS A 295 14.79 10.59 -19.29
C CYS A 295 15.45 10.81 -17.92
N GLN A 296 16.22 9.83 -17.44
CA GLN A 296 16.92 9.84 -16.16
C GLN A 296 18.41 9.55 -16.43
N PRO A 297 19.15 10.50 -17.04
CA PRO A 297 20.53 10.29 -17.43
C PRO A 297 21.42 10.06 -16.21
N GLY A 298 22.30 9.06 -16.31
CA GLY A 298 23.26 8.70 -15.27
C GLY A 298 24.04 7.46 -15.65
N MET A 299 25.24 7.31 -15.08
CA MET A 299 26.07 6.13 -15.25
C MET A 299 25.96 5.24 -14.02
N LEU A 300 25.79 3.93 -14.22
CA LEU A 300 26.03 2.93 -13.18
C LEU A 300 27.51 3.01 -12.84
N LEU A 301 27.84 3.59 -11.68
CA LEU A 301 29.18 3.47 -11.13
C LEU A 301 29.37 2.00 -10.78
N ARG A 302 30.13 1.27 -11.62
CA ARG A 302 30.67 -0.03 -11.24
C ARG A 302 31.74 0.25 -10.18
N ASN A 303 31.40 0.02 -8.92
CA ASN A 303 32.41 -0.14 -7.87
C ASN A 303 33.01 -1.54 -8.00
#